data_AF-A0A8H3BIU5-F1
#
_entry.id   AF-A0A8H3BIU5-F1
#
_cell.length_a   1.000
_cell.length_b   1.000
_cell.length_c   1.000
_cell.angle_alpha   90.00
_cell.angle_beta   90.00
_cell.angle_gamma   90.00
#
_symmetry.space_group_name_H-M   'P 1'
#
loop_
_entity.id
_entity.type
_entity.pdbx_description
1 polymer ?
#
loop_
_entity_poly.entity_id
_entity_poly.type
_entity_poly.pdbx_seq_one_letter_code
_entity_poly.pdbx_strand_id
1 'polypeptide(L)'
;MSTDPPGSQPNHERSRHWITDVQVTPGNSDPNCKFSARLFIDDELVCDLPAIDSTRPLQWSGLLLCNVSPASTLTLRLCKSIKDKPRYFNFPPYVISDTDEETGEATLELPKAVWVITIKSLTPTVANQLFPDELKRFNAIEGVYDSLQTEATLKYLFKHTLQFASIVAKALPASIANVSFLIYMKAWELLEQQAQLDETVQAILRGLTRIRDIVEVVSQASNSMLTTFMSQSKEVIYGILALLEDASTYIFSQHTVNDLAYVPVEDAKATVKSDLLKFNPPANLNI
;
A
#
# COMPACT_ATOMS: atom_id res chain seq x y z
N MET A 1 -45.40 8.92 0.13
CA MET A 1 -44.13 9.46 -0.39
C MET A 1 -43.05 9.01 0.58
N SER A 2 -42.12 8.16 0.13
CA SER A 2 -41.04 7.64 0.98
C SER A 2 -39.94 8.68 1.08
N THR A 3 -39.55 9.03 2.30
CA THR A 3 -38.34 9.79 2.62
C THR A 3 -37.31 8.78 3.12
N ASP A 4 -36.74 8.00 2.21
CA ASP A 4 -35.52 7.27 2.52
C ASP A 4 -34.33 8.21 2.30
N PRO A 5 -33.39 8.31 3.26
CA PRO A 5 -32.13 9.03 3.05
C PRO A 5 -31.36 8.37 1.90
N PRO A 6 -30.46 9.08 1.20
CA PRO A 6 -29.64 8.47 0.16
C PRO A 6 -28.84 7.33 0.78
N GLY A 7 -29.25 6.10 0.47
CA GLY A 7 -28.60 4.90 0.93
C GLY A 7 -27.16 4.94 0.44
N SER A 8 -26.23 4.98 1.39
CA SER A 8 -24.85 4.57 1.18
C SER A 8 -24.90 3.20 0.49
N GLN A 9 -24.55 3.17 -0.81
CA GLN A 9 -24.33 1.91 -1.51
C GLN A 9 -23.41 1.07 -0.65
N PRO A 10 -23.73 -0.21 -0.44
CA PRO A 10 -22.91 -1.04 0.40
C PRO A 10 -21.50 -1.10 -0.21
N ASN A 11 -20.49 -0.88 0.63
CA ASN A 11 -19.05 -0.87 0.34
C ASN A 11 -18.49 -2.17 -0.30
N HIS A 12 -19.34 -3.09 -0.76
CA HIS A 12 -18.96 -4.38 -1.34
C HIS A 12 -18.27 -4.29 -2.70
N GLU A 13 -18.25 -3.13 -3.34
CA GLU A 13 -17.59 -2.91 -4.63
C GLU A 13 -16.16 -2.36 -4.51
N ARG A 14 -15.69 -2.01 -3.30
CA ARG A 14 -14.34 -1.50 -3.09
C ARG A 14 -13.39 -2.61 -2.64
N SER A 15 -12.28 -2.77 -3.34
CA SER A 15 -11.18 -3.67 -3.03
C SER A 15 -9.95 -2.90 -2.56
N ARG A 16 -9.07 -3.59 -1.83
CA ARG A 16 -7.80 -3.05 -1.36
C ARG A 16 -6.75 -3.28 -2.44
N HIS A 17 -6.15 -2.20 -2.91
CA HIS A 17 -5.12 -2.19 -3.94
C HIS A 17 -3.83 -1.61 -3.39
N TRP A 18 -2.71 -2.26 -3.68
CA TRP A 18 -1.41 -1.94 -3.10
C TRP A 18 -0.43 -1.54 -4.20
N ILE A 19 0.06 -0.30 -4.13
CA ILE A 19 1.11 0.21 -5.02
C ILE A 19 2.43 0.15 -4.26
N THR A 20 3.44 -0.48 -4.85
CA THR A 20 4.76 -0.68 -4.24
C THR A 20 5.82 0.26 -4.81
N ASP A 21 5.70 0.61 -6.09
CA ASP A 21 6.69 1.42 -6.77
C ASP A 21 6.07 2.30 -7.87
N VAL A 22 6.68 3.45 -8.07
CA VAL A 22 6.49 4.31 -9.24
C VAL A 22 7.85 4.61 -9.83
N GLN A 23 8.09 4.19 -11.07
CA GLN A 23 9.35 4.35 -11.77
C GLN A 23 9.17 5.19 -13.04
N VAL A 24 10.15 6.03 -13.35
CA VAL A 24 10.17 6.85 -14.57
C VAL A 24 11.40 6.52 -15.41
N THR A 25 11.19 6.23 -16.69
CA THR A 25 12.24 5.88 -17.65
C THR A 25 12.16 6.78 -18.89
N PRO A 26 13.28 7.31 -19.42
CA PRO A 26 14.62 7.22 -18.87
C PRO A 26 14.75 8.06 -17.60
N GLY A 27 15.71 7.67 -16.75
CA GLY A 27 16.03 8.39 -15.51
C GLY A 27 16.54 9.82 -15.76
N ASN A 28 16.77 10.55 -14.68
CA ASN A 28 17.24 11.93 -14.76
C ASN A 28 18.75 12.00 -15.03
N SER A 29 19.13 12.52 -16.20
CA SER A 29 20.53 12.78 -16.57
C SER A 29 20.95 14.25 -16.38
N ASP A 30 20.02 15.15 -16.03
CA ASP A 30 20.32 16.58 -15.86
C ASP A 30 20.52 16.94 -14.37
N PRO A 31 21.73 17.34 -13.96
CA PRO A 31 22.05 17.64 -12.57
C PRO A 31 21.33 18.85 -11.97
N ASN A 32 20.73 19.71 -12.81
CA ASN A 32 19.96 20.86 -12.34
C ASN A 32 18.46 20.58 -12.26
N CYS A 33 18.04 19.34 -12.52
CA CYS A 33 16.65 18.92 -12.51
C CYS A 33 16.33 18.12 -11.25
N LYS A 34 15.14 18.38 -10.72
CA LYS A 34 14.47 17.52 -9.73
C LYS A 34 13.14 17.04 -10.31
N PHE A 35 12.72 15.85 -9.91
CA PHE A 35 11.45 15.27 -10.30
C PHE A 35 10.65 14.93 -9.06
N SER A 36 9.38 15.28 -9.04
CA SER A 36 8.38 14.86 -8.04
C SER A 36 7.15 14.42 -8.80
N ALA A 37 6.21 13.76 -8.14
CA ALA A 37 4.98 13.34 -8.80
C ALA A 37 3.79 13.38 -7.84
N ARG A 38 2.58 13.36 -8.40
CA ARG A 38 1.33 13.28 -7.65
C ARG A 38 0.48 12.17 -8.21
N LEU A 39 -0.02 11.31 -7.34
CA LEU A 39 -0.90 10.21 -7.68
C LEU A 39 -2.34 10.55 -7.31
N PHE A 40 -3.25 10.35 -8.24
CA PHE A 40 -4.67 10.57 -8.06
C PHE A 40 -5.44 9.29 -8.33
N ILE A 41 -6.48 9.03 -7.54
CA ILE A 41 -7.46 7.98 -7.78
C ILE A 41 -8.83 8.63 -7.85
N ASP A 42 -9.56 8.41 -8.94
CA ASP A 42 -10.89 9.00 -9.16
C ASP A 42 -10.88 10.52 -8.94
N ASP A 43 -9.85 11.18 -9.49
CA ASP A 43 -9.54 12.62 -9.36
C ASP A 43 -9.18 13.11 -7.93
N GLU A 44 -9.17 12.24 -6.93
CA GLU A 44 -8.72 12.55 -5.57
C GLU A 44 -7.22 12.33 -5.41
N LEU A 45 -6.51 13.34 -4.88
CA LEU A 45 -5.07 13.21 -4.56
C LEU A 45 -4.89 12.21 -3.43
N VAL A 46 -4.18 11.11 -3.69
CA VAL A 46 -3.91 10.06 -2.69
C VAL A 46 -2.46 10.05 -2.21
N CYS A 47 -1.51 10.54 -3.01
CA CYS A 47 -0.09 10.52 -2.67
C CYS A 47 0.71 11.65 -3.34
N ASP A 48 1.53 12.36 -2.57
CA ASP A 48 2.56 13.29 -3.05
C ASP A 48 3.92 12.59 -3.00
N LEU A 49 4.52 12.35 -4.16
CA LEU A 49 5.81 11.68 -4.30
C LEU A 49 6.95 12.72 -4.16
N PRO A 50 7.91 12.51 -3.25
CA PRO A 50 8.93 13.51 -2.90
C PRO A 50 9.88 13.82 -4.06
N ALA A 51 10.57 14.96 -3.99
CA ALA A 51 11.50 15.34 -5.05
C ALA A 51 12.77 14.47 -5.05
N ILE A 52 13.04 13.80 -6.18
CA ILE A 52 14.27 13.06 -6.49
C ILE A 52 15.14 13.93 -7.40
N ASP A 53 16.42 14.08 -7.05
CA ASP A 53 17.42 14.77 -7.87
C ASP A 53 18.08 13.83 -8.89
N SER A 54 19.10 14.28 -9.62
CA SER A 54 19.79 13.47 -10.63
C SER A 54 20.73 12.40 -10.05
N THR A 55 20.91 12.34 -8.73
CA THR A 55 21.92 11.46 -8.11
C THR A 55 21.43 10.05 -7.90
N ARG A 56 20.12 9.83 -8.02
CA ARG A 56 19.46 8.55 -7.77
C ARG A 56 18.56 8.14 -8.93
N PRO A 57 18.28 6.83 -9.10
CA PRO A 57 17.27 6.37 -10.03
C PRO A 57 15.94 7.10 -9.80
N LEU A 58 15.22 7.40 -10.88
CA LEU A 58 13.94 8.10 -10.78
C LEU A 58 12.83 7.09 -10.45
N GLN A 59 12.85 6.63 -9.20
CA GLN A 59 11.95 5.63 -8.64
C GLN A 59 11.57 6.02 -7.21
N TRP A 60 10.27 5.97 -6.94
CA TRP A 60 9.70 6.05 -5.60
C TRP A 60 9.27 4.66 -5.18
N SER A 61 9.71 4.23 -4.00
CA SER A 61 9.40 2.92 -3.44
C SER A 61 8.74 3.05 -2.09
N GLY A 62 7.86 2.13 -1.77
CA GLY A 62 7.13 2.19 -0.52
C GLY A 62 5.92 1.28 -0.52
N LEU A 63 4.91 1.65 0.25
CA LEU A 63 3.67 0.91 0.34
C LEU A 63 2.50 1.87 0.47
N LEU A 64 1.70 1.96 -0.59
CA LEU A 64 0.48 2.76 -0.64
C LEU A 64 -0.74 1.84 -0.75
N LEU A 65 -1.59 1.90 0.27
CA LEU A 65 -2.91 1.27 0.27
C LEU A 65 -3.95 2.21 -0.34
N CYS A 66 -4.72 1.71 -1.30
CA CYS A 66 -5.84 2.39 -1.91
C CYS A 66 -7.11 1.54 -1.82
N ASN A 67 -8.23 2.14 -1.46
CA ASN A 67 -9.55 1.49 -1.55
C ASN A 67 -10.19 1.89 -2.87
N VAL A 68 -10.31 0.95 -3.80
CA VAL A 68 -10.65 1.22 -5.20
C VAL A 68 -11.79 0.35 -5.68
N SER A 69 -12.59 0.82 -6.62
CA SER A 69 -13.53 -0.02 -7.36
C SER A 69 -12.87 -0.59 -8.63
N PRO A 70 -13.42 -1.63 -9.27
CA PRO A 70 -12.91 -2.11 -10.55
C PRO A 70 -12.87 -1.02 -11.63
N ALA A 71 -13.77 -0.04 -11.57
CA ALA A 71 -13.83 1.08 -12.50
C ALA A 71 -12.99 2.29 -12.08
N SER A 72 -12.32 2.22 -10.92
CA SER A 72 -11.52 3.33 -10.43
C SER A 72 -10.35 3.60 -11.36
N THR A 73 -10.10 4.88 -11.58
CA THR A 73 -9.05 5.35 -12.48
C THR A 73 -7.88 5.88 -11.68
N LEU A 74 -6.68 5.57 -12.13
CA LEU A 74 -5.44 6.10 -11.57
C LEU A 74 -4.81 7.07 -12.57
N THR A 75 -4.48 8.27 -12.08
CA THR A 75 -3.78 9.31 -12.85
C THR A 75 -2.49 9.70 -12.15
N LEU A 76 -1.43 9.93 -12.93
CA LEU A 76 -0.17 10.44 -12.41
C LEU A 76 0.20 11.77 -13.07
N ARG A 77 0.56 12.76 -12.23
CA ARG A 77 1.11 14.05 -12.65
C ARG A 77 2.58 14.13 -12.27
N LEU A 78 3.47 14.10 -13.26
CA LEU A 78 4.91 14.24 -13.07
C LEU A 78 5.28 15.73 -13.07
N CYS A 79 6.09 16.16 -12.11
CA CYS A 79 6.61 17.51 -12.01
C CYS A 79 8.14 17.50 -12.18
N LYS A 80 8.62 18.14 -13.24
CA LYS A 80 10.05 18.43 -13.45
C LYS A 80 10.34 19.86 -13.04
N SER A 81 11.25 20.06 -12.10
CA SER A 81 11.67 21.38 -11.62
C SER A 81 13.10 21.69 -12.04
N ILE A 82 13.31 22.82 -12.69
CA ILE A 82 14.63 23.33 -13.10
C ILE A 82 14.84 24.68 -12.41
N LYS A 83 15.86 24.80 -11.55
CA LYS A 83 16.08 26.02 -10.75
C LYS A 83 14.78 26.51 -10.08
N ASP A 84 14.09 25.56 -9.44
CA ASP A 84 12.80 25.75 -8.74
C ASP A 84 11.63 26.27 -9.60
N LYS A 85 11.74 26.17 -10.93
CA LYS A 85 10.63 26.43 -11.85
C LYS A 85 9.96 25.10 -12.22
N PRO A 86 8.76 24.79 -11.70
CA PRO A 86 8.09 23.53 -11.96
C PRO A 86 7.45 23.51 -13.34
N ARG A 87 7.50 22.36 -14.00
CA ARG A 87 6.71 22.01 -15.19
C ARG A 87 6.00 20.70 -14.95
N TYR A 88 4.70 20.69 -15.17
CA TYR A 88 3.84 19.55 -14.93
C TYR A 88 3.52 18.82 -16.25
N PHE A 89 3.54 17.49 -16.18
CA PHE A 89 3.16 16.56 -17.24
C PHE A 89 2.05 15.68 -16.69
N ASN A 90 0.85 15.81 -17.26
CA ASN A 90 -0.30 14.99 -16.89
C ASN A 90 -0.35 13.78 -17.81
N PHE A 91 -0.24 12.59 -17.24
CA PHE A 91 -0.42 11.34 -17.97
C PHE A 91 -1.91 11.02 -18.08
N PRO A 92 -2.37 10.35 -19.15
CA PRO A 92 -3.76 9.93 -19.25
C PRO A 92 -4.10 8.96 -18.10
N PRO A 93 -5.34 9.00 -17.57
CA PRO A 93 -5.79 8.02 -16.60
C PRO A 93 -5.79 6.61 -17.22
N TYR A 94 -5.55 5.60 -16.39
CA TYR A 94 -5.83 4.21 -16.73
C TYR A 94 -6.79 3.61 -15.70
N VAL A 95 -7.56 2.60 -16.08
CA VAL A 95 -8.46 1.91 -15.16
C VAL A 95 -7.63 0.90 -14.37
N ILE A 96 -7.76 0.87 -13.04
CA ILE A 96 -6.91 0.02 -12.19
C ILE A 96 -7.04 -1.47 -12.55
N SER A 97 -8.21 -1.90 -13.02
CA SER A 97 -8.45 -3.25 -13.54
C SER A 97 -7.62 -3.63 -14.77
N ASP A 98 -7.06 -2.63 -15.48
CA ASP A 98 -6.23 -2.84 -16.67
C ASP A 98 -4.75 -3.07 -16.30
N THR A 99 -4.40 -3.02 -15.01
CA THR A 99 -3.07 -3.42 -14.53
C THR A 99 -2.79 -4.85 -14.97
N ASP A 100 -1.60 -5.10 -15.51
CA ASP A 100 -1.20 -6.46 -15.86
C ASP A 100 -1.15 -7.31 -14.60
N GLU A 101 -2.05 -8.29 -14.49
CA GLU A 101 -2.22 -9.07 -13.27
C GLU A 101 -0.99 -9.97 -13.00
N GLU A 102 -0.31 -10.47 -14.04
CA GLU A 102 0.83 -11.39 -13.92
C GLU A 102 2.12 -10.70 -13.45
N THR A 103 2.35 -9.47 -13.92
CA THR A 103 3.54 -8.67 -13.61
C THR A 103 3.28 -7.62 -12.52
N GLY A 104 2.02 -7.25 -12.31
CA GLY A 104 1.60 -6.16 -11.45
C GLY A 104 1.93 -4.77 -12.00
N GLU A 105 2.29 -4.65 -13.28
CA GLU A 105 2.76 -3.41 -13.88
C GLU A 105 1.67 -2.71 -14.70
N ALA A 106 1.61 -1.39 -14.59
CA ALA A 106 0.86 -0.52 -15.48
C ALA A 106 1.79 0.55 -16.05
N THR A 107 1.76 0.75 -17.37
CA THR A 107 2.60 1.75 -18.05
C THR A 107 1.77 2.95 -18.50
N LEU A 108 2.25 4.13 -18.17
CA LEU A 108 1.68 5.40 -18.60
C LEU A 108 2.67 6.10 -19.52
N GLU A 109 2.19 6.39 -20.73
CA GLU A 109 2.98 7.03 -21.77
C GLU A 109 2.26 8.27 -22.29
N LEU A 110 3.05 9.23 -22.79
CA LEU A 110 2.53 10.38 -23.50
C LEU A 110 3.03 10.33 -24.95
N PRO A 111 2.16 10.53 -25.97
CA PRO A 111 2.51 10.32 -27.38
C PRO A 111 3.74 11.07 -27.92
N LYS A 112 4.20 12.10 -27.21
CA LYS A 112 5.37 12.92 -27.57
C LYS A 112 6.37 13.10 -26.42
N ALA A 113 6.16 12.44 -25.28
CA ALA A 113 7.08 12.56 -24.16
C ALA A 113 8.20 11.52 -24.25
N VAL A 114 9.34 11.88 -23.69
CA VAL A 114 10.48 10.97 -23.55
C VAL A 114 10.28 10.02 -22.36
N TRP A 115 9.40 10.36 -21.41
CA TRP A 115 9.21 9.61 -20.18
C TRP A 115 8.06 8.61 -20.27
N VAL A 116 8.36 7.37 -19.91
CA VAL A 116 7.44 6.28 -19.60
C VAL A 116 7.40 6.14 -18.09
N ILE A 117 6.20 6.05 -17.53
CA ILE A 117 6.00 5.79 -16.12
C ILE A 117 5.53 4.35 -15.97
N THR A 118 6.16 3.60 -15.08
CA THR A 118 5.74 2.26 -14.68
C THR A 118 5.29 2.29 -13.24
N ILE A 119 4.06 1.88 -12.99
CA ILE A 119 3.48 1.73 -11.65
C ILE A 119 3.45 0.25 -11.34
N LYS A 120 4.02 -0.14 -10.21
CA LYS A 120 4.05 -1.53 -9.75
C LYS A 120 3.10 -1.72 -8.60
N SER A 121 2.32 -2.79 -8.69
CA SER A 121 1.29 -3.13 -7.72
C SER A 121 1.47 -4.56 -7.24
N LEU A 122 1.13 -4.81 -5.98
CA LEU A 122 1.09 -6.16 -5.43
C LEU A 122 -0.27 -6.79 -5.75
N THR A 123 -0.38 -7.37 -6.95
CA THR A 123 -1.59 -8.08 -7.40
C THR A 123 -1.72 -9.44 -6.72
N PRO A 124 -2.93 -10.02 -6.64
CA PRO A 124 -3.13 -11.40 -6.19
C PRO A 124 -2.23 -12.41 -6.91
N THR A 125 -2.03 -12.27 -8.22
CA THR A 125 -1.20 -13.20 -8.99
C THR A 125 0.29 -13.05 -8.69
N VAL A 126 0.81 -11.83 -8.61
CA VAL A 126 2.18 -11.58 -8.13
C VAL A 126 2.36 -12.13 -6.71
N ALA A 127 1.38 -11.92 -5.83
CA ALA A 127 1.43 -12.44 -4.48
C ALA A 127 1.45 -13.98 -4.42
N ASN A 128 0.68 -14.64 -5.27
CA ASN A 128 0.68 -16.11 -5.39
C ASN A 128 2.06 -16.64 -5.84
N GLN A 129 2.77 -15.92 -6.70
CA GLN A 129 4.10 -16.30 -7.15
C GLN A 129 5.14 -16.14 -6.03
N LEU A 130 5.08 -15.06 -5.26
CA LEU A 130 6.03 -14.75 -4.19
C LEU A 130 5.79 -15.54 -2.89
N PHE A 131 4.54 -15.90 -2.62
CA PHE A 131 4.11 -16.50 -1.36
C PHE A 131 4.89 -17.76 -0.95
N PRO A 132 5.15 -18.76 -1.83
CA PRO A 132 5.85 -19.99 -1.43
C PRO A 132 7.25 -19.75 -0.87
N ASP A 133 8.00 -18.81 -1.45
CA ASP A 133 9.37 -18.53 -1.01
C ASP A 133 9.39 -17.69 0.27
N GLU A 134 8.46 -16.74 0.39
CA GLU A 134 8.29 -15.95 1.60
C GLU A 134 7.79 -16.79 2.78
N LEU A 135 6.92 -17.76 2.53
CA LEU A 135 6.49 -18.72 3.53
C LEU A 135 7.64 -19.63 4.00
N LYS A 136 8.52 -20.08 3.10
CA LYS A 136 9.72 -20.84 3.50
C LYS A 136 10.63 -20.00 4.41
N ARG A 137 10.82 -18.73 4.06
CA ARG A 137 11.61 -17.79 4.86
C ARG A 137 11.01 -17.61 6.25
N PHE A 138 9.70 -17.39 6.33
CA PHE A 138 8.98 -17.32 7.59
C PHE A 138 9.18 -18.58 8.44
N ASN A 139 8.94 -19.77 7.89
CA ASN A 139 9.05 -21.03 8.64
C ASN A 139 10.49 -21.28 9.17
N ALA A 140 11.51 -20.88 8.39
CA ALA A 140 12.91 -21.01 8.81
C ALA A 140 13.23 -20.11 10.02
N ILE A 141 12.63 -18.92 10.06
CA ILE A 141 12.79 -17.94 11.13
C ILE A 141 11.97 -18.33 12.36
N GLU A 142 10.74 -18.79 12.17
CA GLU A 142 9.83 -19.25 13.22
C GLU A 142 10.45 -20.37 14.08
N GLY A 143 11.08 -21.36 13.44
CA GLY A 143 11.75 -22.46 14.15
C GLY A 143 12.88 -22.00 15.08
N VAL A 144 13.51 -20.86 14.80
CA VAL A 144 14.51 -20.25 15.70
C VAL A 144 13.81 -19.57 16.89
N TYR A 145 12.69 -18.89 16.66
CA TYR A 145 11.99 -18.14 17.69
C TYR A 145 11.17 -18.98 18.67
N ASP A 146 10.73 -20.18 18.27
CA ASP A 146 10.06 -21.12 19.19
C ASP A 146 11.01 -21.69 20.26
N SER A 147 12.33 -21.57 20.07
CA SER A 147 13.35 -21.95 21.06
C SER A 147 13.66 -20.85 22.07
N LEU A 148 13.19 -19.62 21.84
CA LEU A 148 13.41 -18.45 22.70
C LEU A 148 12.20 -18.22 23.61
N GLN A 149 12.42 -17.73 24.84
CA GLN A 149 11.33 -17.36 25.74
C GLN A 149 10.39 -16.37 25.04
N THR A 150 9.10 -16.72 24.97
CA THR A 150 8.03 -16.01 24.24
C THR A 150 7.88 -14.54 24.66
N GLU A 151 8.44 -14.17 25.82
CA GLU A 151 8.36 -12.85 26.44
C GLU A 151 9.60 -11.97 26.21
N ALA A 152 10.66 -12.49 25.59
CA ALA A 152 11.96 -11.79 25.55
C ALA A 152 11.97 -10.53 24.67
N THR A 153 11.06 -10.43 23.67
CA THR A 153 10.94 -9.22 22.83
C THR A 153 9.50 -9.05 22.32
N LEU A 154 8.87 -7.90 22.62
CA LEU A 154 7.50 -7.56 22.20
C LEU A 154 7.25 -7.75 20.69
N LYS A 155 8.30 -7.58 19.88
CA LYS A 155 8.28 -7.80 18.43
C LYS A 155 7.80 -9.19 18.05
N TYR A 156 8.14 -10.21 18.83
CA TYR A 156 7.78 -11.60 18.55
C TYR A 156 6.27 -11.83 18.47
N LEU A 157 5.47 -11.00 19.13
CA LEU A 157 4.01 -11.08 19.05
C LEU A 157 3.50 -10.92 17.61
N PHE A 158 4.25 -10.24 16.75
CA PHE A 158 3.88 -10.06 15.35
C PHE A 158 3.93 -11.38 14.54
N LYS A 159 4.65 -12.41 15.03
CA LYS A 159 4.65 -13.74 14.37
C LYS A 159 3.24 -14.32 14.27
N HIS A 160 2.36 -14.05 15.23
CA HIS A 160 0.99 -14.56 15.24
C HIS A 160 0.16 -14.02 14.06
N THR A 161 0.44 -12.80 13.63
CA THR A 161 -0.16 -12.19 12.44
C THR A 161 0.24 -12.93 11.16
N LEU A 162 1.53 -13.29 11.05
CA LEU A 162 2.07 -14.09 9.95
C LEU A 162 1.52 -15.52 9.94
N GLN A 163 1.47 -16.16 11.11
CA GLN A 163 0.87 -17.48 11.29
C GLN A 163 -0.59 -17.47 10.82
N PHE A 164 -1.39 -16.51 11.30
CA PHE A 164 -2.79 -16.38 10.94
C PHE A 164 -2.96 -16.25 9.43
N ALA A 165 -2.28 -15.30 8.77
CA ALA A 165 -2.36 -15.16 7.31
C ALA A 165 -1.91 -16.42 6.57
N SER A 166 -0.84 -17.08 7.02
CA SER A 166 -0.36 -18.32 6.40
C SER A 166 -1.39 -19.45 6.46
N ILE A 167 -2.15 -19.56 7.57
CA ILE A 167 -3.20 -20.56 7.72
C ILE A 167 -4.37 -20.23 6.80
N VAL A 168 -4.80 -18.96 6.75
CA VAL A 168 -5.88 -18.52 5.87
C VAL A 168 -5.51 -18.75 4.39
N ALA A 169 -4.29 -18.38 4.00
CA ALA A 169 -3.75 -18.59 2.66
C ALA A 169 -3.78 -20.07 2.23
N LYS A 170 -3.36 -20.97 3.13
CA LYS A 170 -3.38 -22.42 2.88
C LYS A 170 -4.79 -22.99 2.80
N ALA A 171 -5.72 -22.47 3.63
CA ALA A 171 -7.10 -22.96 3.69
C ALA A 171 -7.98 -22.43 2.55
N LEU A 172 -7.67 -21.24 2.01
CA LEU A 172 -8.37 -20.58 0.91
C LEU A 172 -7.39 -20.21 -0.22
N PRO A 173 -7.06 -21.17 -1.12
CA PRO A 173 -6.21 -20.90 -2.28
C PRO A 173 -6.79 -19.79 -3.16
N ALA A 174 -5.92 -18.93 -3.72
CA ALA A 174 -6.28 -17.74 -4.50
C ALA A 174 -7.06 -16.66 -3.72
N SER A 175 -7.03 -16.69 -2.39
CA SER A 175 -7.56 -15.59 -1.57
C SER A 175 -6.57 -14.42 -1.47
N ILE A 176 -7.09 -13.25 -1.11
CA ILE A 176 -6.30 -12.05 -0.79
C ILE A 176 -5.30 -12.27 0.36
N ALA A 177 -5.42 -13.36 1.11
CA ALA A 177 -4.54 -13.67 2.23
C ALA A 177 -3.05 -13.79 1.84
N ASN A 178 -2.75 -14.15 0.58
CA ASN A 178 -1.37 -14.14 0.09
C ASN A 178 -0.82 -12.71 0.00
N VAL A 179 -1.63 -11.76 -0.47
CA VAL A 179 -1.27 -10.34 -0.47
C VAL A 179 -1.05 -9.89 0.98
N SER A 180 -2.01 -10.15 1.87
CA SER A 180 -1.91 -9.79 3.29
C SER A 180 -0.64 -10.36 3.93
N PHE A 181 -0.33 -11.64 3.70
CA PHE A 181 0.88 -12.28 4.21
C PHE A 181 2.16 -11.56 3.79
N LEU A 182 2.26 -11.15 2.52
CA LEU A 182 3.44 -10.43 2.02
C LEU A 182 3.56 -9.03 2.62
N ILE A 183 2.45 -8.32 2.81
CA ILE A 183 2.43 -7.04 3.52
C ILE A 183 2.92 -7.21 4.96
N TYR A 184 2.46 -8.27 5.65
CA TYR A 184 2.90 -8.56 7.01
C TYR A 184 4.39 -8.91 7.06
N MET A 185 4.89 -9.68 6.10
CA MET A 185 6.30 -10.03 6.02
C MET A 185 7.18 -8.77 5.90
N LYS A 186 6.75 -7.78 5.10
CA LYS A 186 7.46 -6.49 4.97
C LYS A 186 7.48 -5.70 6.28
N ALA A 187 6.35 -5.65 6.99
CA ALA A 187 6.30 -5.00 8.31
C ALA A 187 7.17 -5.73 9.35
N TRP A 188 7.19 -7.06 9.33
CA TRP A 188 8.04 -7.89 10.19
C TRP A 188 9.53 -7.63 9.96
N GLU A 189 9.99 -7.63 8.71
CA GLU A 189 11.39 -7.33 8.34
C GLU A 189 11.86 -6.01 8.94
N LEU A 190 11.05 -4.96 8.82
CA LEU A 190 11.37 -3.64 9.35
C LEU A 190 11.37 -3.63 10.88
N LEU A 191 10.38 -4.29 11.48
CA LEU A 191 10.25 -4.39 12.93
C LEU A 191 11.46 -5.09 13.56
N GLU A 192 11.96 -6.15 12.93
CA GLU A 192 13.12 -6.92 13.38
C GLU A 192 14.37 -6.03 13.48
N GLN A 193 14.55 -5.08 12.56
CA GLN A 193 15.70 -4.17 12.49
C GLN A 193 15.70 -3.08 13.57
N GLN A 194 14.58 -2.81 14.25
CA GLN A 194 14.48 -1.66 15.18
C GLN A 194 15.10 -1.91 16.56
N ALA A 195 16.03 -1.09 17.03
CA ALA A 195 16.55 -1.26 18.39
C ALA A 195 15.50 -0.95 19.48
N GLN A 196 14.59 -0.01 19.21
CA GLN A 196 13.55 0.45 20.12
C GLN A 196 12.22 0.59 19.37
N LEU A 197 11.11 0.46 20.09
CA LEU A 197 9.76 0.58 19.55
C LEU A 197 9.06 1.78 20.18
N ASP A 198 8.37 2.59 19.37
CA ASP A 198 7.50 3.64 19.88
C ASP A 198 6.28 3.08 20.62
N GLU A 199 5.63 3.91 21.42
CA GLU A 199 4.52 3.51 22.28
C GLU A 199 3.32 2.97 21.47
N THR A 200 3.05 3.51 20.28
CA THR A 200 1.95 3.08 19.43
C THR A 200 2.23 1.71 18.83
N VAL A 201 3.42 1.49 18.28
CA VAL A 201 3.84 0.15 17.79
C VAL A 201 3.82 -0.85 18.93
N GLN A 202 4.24 -0.47 20.14
CA GLN A 202 4.13 -1.36 21.29
C GLN A 202 2.66 -1.70 21.63
N ALA A 203 1.76 -0.72 21.60
CA ALA A 203 0.34 -0.95 21.86
C ALA A 203 -0.29 -1.87 20.81
N ILE A 204 0.04 -1.68 19.52
CA ILE A 204 -0.38 -2.55 18.42
C ILE A 204 0.08 -3.99 18.70
N LEU A 205 1.36 -4.20 18.99
CA LEU A 205 1.93 -5.53 19.23
C LEU A 205 1.28 -6.23 20.43
N ARG A 206 0.99 -5.51 21.52
CA ARG A 206 0.24 -6.06 22.67
C ARG A 206 -1.18 -6.46 22.28
N GLY A 207 -1.82 -5.72 21.38
CA GLY A 207 -3.14 -6.08 20.83
C GLY A 207 -3.14 -7.41 20.07
N LEU A 208 -2.01 -7.76 19.43
CA LEU A 208 -1.86 -9.00 18.65
C LEU A 208 -1.87 -10.28 19.52
N THR A 209 -1.74 -10.18 20.85
CA THR A 209 -1.91 -11.35 21.73
C THR A 209 -3.26 -12.04 21.52
N ARG A 210 -4.31 -11.31 21.15
CA ARG A 210 -5.62 -11.92 20.82
C ARG A 210 -5.58 -12.79 19.55
N ILE A 211 -4.68 -12.49 18.61
CA ILE A 211 -4.49 -13.30 17.39
C ILE A 211 -3.82 -14.62 17.73
N ARG A 212 -2.92 -14.65 18.73
CA ARG A 212 -2.32 -15.90 19.22
C ARG A 212 -3.38 -16.92 19.59
N ASP A 213 -4.36 -16.51 20.41
CA ASP A 213 -5.40 -17.42 20.90
C ASP A 213 -6.24 -17.97 19.72
N ILE A 214 -6.49 -17.17 18.69
CA ILE A 214 -7.12 -17.61 17.44
C ILE A 214 -6.24 -18.63 16.72
N VAL A 215 -4.95 -18.33 16.53
CA VAL A 215 -3.99 -19.23 15.86
C VAL A 215 -3.86 -20.57 16.59
N GLU A 216 -3.83 -20.57 17.91
CA GLU A 216 -3.77 -21.79 18.73
C GLU A 216 -4.99 -22.69 18.51
N VAL A 217 -6.20 -22.12 18.48
CA VAL A 217 -7.42 -22.89 18.21
C VAL A 217 -7.45 -23.40 16.77
N VAL A 218 -7.14 -22.52 15.81
CA VAL A 218 -7.20 -22.82 14.37
C VAL A 218 -6.14 -23.86 13.99
N SER A 219 -4.93 -23.80 14.57
CA SER A 219 -3.84 -24.76 14.28
C SER A 219 -4.14 -26.19 14.75
N GLN A 220 -5.07 -26.39 15.69
CA GLN A 220 -5.50 -27.71 16.16
C GLN A 220 -6.58 -28.33 15.27
N ALA A 221 -7.22 -27.54 14.41
CA ALA A 221 -8.28 -28.03 13.54
C ALA A 221 -7.72 -28.80 12.34
N SER A 222 -8.45 -29.82 11.88
CA SER A 222 -8.08 -30.53 10.66
C SER A 222 -8.26 -29.64 9.43
N ASN A 223 -7.53 -29.92 8.35
CA ASN A 223 -7.61 -29.13 7.11
C ASN A 223 -9.05 -29.02 6.57
N SER A 224 -9.84 -30.09 6.65
CA SER A 224 -11.24 -30.07 6.19
C SER A 224 -12.14 -29.19 7.05
N MET A 225 -11.93 -29.19 8.37
CA MET A 225 -12.63 -28.29 9.29
C MET A 225 -12.23 -26.84 9.03
N LEU A 226 -10.94 -26.58 8.80
CA LEU A 226 -10.43 -25.25 8.48
C LEU A 226 -11.02 -24.71 7.20
N THR A 227 -10.97 -25.45 6.09
CA THR A 227 -11.56 -24.99 4.82
C THR A 227 -13.06 -24.70 4.97
N THR A 228 -13.79 -25.52 5.71
CA THR A 228 -15.22 -25.32 5.96
C THR A 228 -15.47 -24.05 6.77
N PHE A 229 -14.77 -23.88 7.90
CA PHE A 229 -14.87 -22.69 8.75
C PHE A 229 -14.49 -21.42 8.00
N MET A 230 -13.39 -21.47 7.25
CA MET A 230 -12.86 -20.33 6.51
C MET A 230 -13.80 -19.90 5.37
N SER A 231 -14.46 -20.86 4.72
CA SER A 231 -15.49 -20.58 3.71
C SER A 231 -16.74 -19.95 4.34
N GLN A 232 -17.18 -20.45 5.49
CA GLN A 232 -18.36 -19.95 6.20
C GLN A 232 -18.16 -18.57 6.87
N SER A 233 -16.92 -18.27 7.28
CA SER A 233 -16.58 -17.04 8.03
C SER A 233 -15.76 -16.04 7.20
N LYS A 234 -15.84 -16.13 5.87
CA LYS A 234 -14.98 -15.39 4.93
C LYS A 234 -14.91 -13.89 5.20
N GLU A 235 -16.05 -13.25 5.45
CA GLU A 235 -16.12 -11.81 5.73
C GLU A 235 -15.38 -11.43 7.02
N VAL A 236 -15.56 -12.20 8.09
CA VAL A 236 -14.90 -11.97 9.37
C VAL A 236 -13.38 -12.14 9.23
N ILE A 237 -12.94 -13.18 8.52
CA ILE A 237 -11.53 -13.45 8.28
C ILE A 237 -10.90 -12.32 7.45
N TYR A 238 -11.58 -11.85 6.41
CA TYR A 238 -11.10 -10.73 5.60
C TYR A 238 -11.10 -9.42 6.38
N GLY A 239 -12.04 -9.21 7.29
CA GLY A 239 -12.02 -8.09 8.23
C GLY A 239 -10.79 -8.12 9.16
N ILE A 240 -10.45 -9.31 9.68
CA ILE A 240 -9.23 -9.49 10.49
C ILE A 240 -7.98 -9.24 9.66
N LEU A 241 -7.91 -9.77 8.43
CA LEU A 241 -6.77 -9.51 7.54
C LEU A 241 -6.64 -8.01 7.24
N ALA A 242 -7.71 -7.33 6.86
CA ALA A 242 -7.67 -5.89 6.59
C ALA A 242 -7.19 -5.08 7.79
N LEU A 243 -7.64 -5.42 9.01
CA LEU A 243 -7.18 -4.74 10.24
C LEU A 243 -5.68 -4.95 10.48
N LEU A 244 -5.19 -6.16 10.25
CA LEU A 244 -3.76 -6.49 10.40
C LEU A 244 -2.91 -5.85 9.30
N GLU A 245 -3.45 -5.67 8.10
CA GLU A 245 -2.81 -4.91 7.01
C GLU A 245 -2.68 -3.42 7.36
N ASP A 246 -3.72 -2.81 7.93
CA ASP A 246 -3.68 -1.41 8.37
C ASP A 246 -2.61 -1.22 9.45
N ALA A 247 -2.55 -2.14 10.43
CA ALA A 247 -1.51 -2.15 11.46
C ALA A 247 -0.10 -2.34 10.88
N SER A 248 0.05 -3.22 9.88
CA SER A 248 1.33 -3.47 9.20
C SER A 248 1.79 -2.25 8.40
N THR A 249 0.86 -1.55 7.76
CA THR A 249 1.14 -0.31 7.01
C THR A 249 1.59 0.80 7.95
N TYR A 250 0.95 0.92 9.11
CA TYR A 250 1.38 1.85 10.14
C TYR A 250 2.82 1.55 10.57
N ILE A 251 3.13 0.30 10.95
CA ILE A 251 4.48 -0.13 11.36
C ILE A 251 5.50 0.14 10.24
N PHE A 252 5.17 -0.17 8.99
CA PHE A 252 6.01 0.13 7.84
C PHE A 252 6.33 1.62 7.74
N SER A 253 5.31 2.48 7.79
CA SER A 253 5.48 3.94 7.69
C SER A 253 6.32 4.56 8.80
N GLN A 254 6.37 3.94 10.00
CA GLN A 254 7.18 4.45 11.12
C GLN A 254 8.65 4.06 11.03
N HIS A 255 9.00 3.03 10.27
CA HIS A 255 10.32 2.40 10.31
C HIS A 255 11.08 2.42 8.98
N THR A 256 10.49 2.99 7.92
CA THR A 256 11.18 3.26 6.66
C THR A 256 10.77 4.59 6.07
N VAL A 257 11.60 5.12 5.17
CA VAL A 257 11.17 6.19 4.25
C VAL A 257 10.17 5.58 3.28
N ASN A 258 8.89 5.92 3.46
CA ASN A 258 7.82 5.53 2.55
C ASN A 258 7.57 6.69 1.58
N ASP A 259 8.18 6.64 0.39
CA ASP A 259 7.95 7.66 -0.64
C ASP A 259 6.49 7.67 -1.12
N LEU A 260 5.78 6.56 -0.89
CA LEU A 260 4.39 6.29 -1.25
C LEU A 260 3.44 6.48 -0.06
N ALA A 261 3.67 7.51 0.77
CA ALA A 261 2.80 7.83 1.90
C ALA A 261 1.45 8.43 1.44
N TYR A 262 0.35 7.96 2.04
CA TYR A 262 -0.97 8.51 1.78
C TYR A 262 -1.08 9.95 2.32
N VAL A 263 -1.66 10.86 1.54
CA VAL A 263 -1.89 12.26 1.97
C VAL A 263 -3.17 12.33 2.80
N PRO A 264 -3.12 12.76 4.08
CA PRO A 264 -4.32 12.93 4.88
C PRO A 264 -5.29 13.96 4.26
N VAL A 265 -6.59 13.69 4.35
CA VAL A 265 -7.67 14.51 3.74
C VAL A 265 -7.64 15.99 4.19
N GLU A 266 -7.05 16.30 5.35
CA GLU A 266 -6.90 17.68 5.83
C GLU A 266 -5.86 18.48 5.02
N ASP A 267 -4.78 17.84 4.56
CA ASP A 267 -3.72 18.48 3.76
C ASP A 267 -4.10 18.60 2.28
N ALA A 268 -4.94 17.70 1.77
CA ALA A 268 -5.46 17.77 0.40
C ALA A 268 -6.20 19.09 0.10
N LYS A 269 -6.87 19.67 1.11
CA LYS A 269 -7.57 20.96 0.98
C LYS A 269 -6.64 22.17 1.03
N ALA A 270 -5.48 22.06 1.69
CA ALA A 270 -4.51 23.15 1.77
C ALA A 270 -3.79 23.36 0.43
N THR A 271 -3.45 22.27 -0.26
CA THR A 271 -2.73 22.32 -1.54
C THR A 271 -3.58 22.96 -2.65
N VAL A 272 -4.88 22.62 -2.73
CA VAL A 272 -5.81 23.18 -3.72
C VAL A 272 -6.04 24.68 -3.51
N LYS A 273 -6.10 25.16 -2.26
CA LYS A 273 -6.26 26.60 -1.97
C LYS A 273 -5.05 27.42 -2.39
N SER A 274 -3.85 26.86 -2.31
CA SER A 274 -2.61 27.57 -2.69
C SER A 274 -2.46 27.76 -4.21
N ASP A 275 -3.06 26.88 -5.01
CA ASP A 275 -3.05 26.96 -6.47
C ASP A 275 -4.15 27.88 -7.05
N LEU A 276 -5.27 28.07 -6.33
CA LEU A 276 -6.35 28.97 -6.73
C LEU A 276 -6.09 30.45 -6.41
N LEU A 277 -5.13 30.77 -5.53
CA LEU A 277 -4.81 32.15 -5.15
C LEU A 277 -3.79 32.85 -6.09
N LYS A 278 -3.38 32.21 -7.19
CA LYS A 278 -2.41 32.80 -8.15
C LYS A 278 -3.03 33.40 -9.42
N PHE A 279 -4.36 33.44 -9.54
CA PHE A 279 -5.03 34.17 -10.62
C PHE A 279 -5.39 35.61 -10.19
N ASN A 280 -4.42 36.53 -10.30
CA ASN A 280 -4.74 37.96 -10.39
C ASN A 280 -5.01 38.30 -11.87
N PRO A 281 -6.19 38.83 -12.24
CA PRO A 281 -6.38 39.39 -13.57
C PRO A 281 -5.53 40.65 -13.71
N PRO A 282 -4.94 40.93 -14.90
CA PRO A 282 -4.20 42.16 -15.11
C PRO A 282 -5.15 43.35 -15.02
N ALA A 283 -4.93 44.20 -14.01
CA ALA A 283 -5.39 45.57 -14.04
C ALA A 283 -4.66 46.29 -15.19
N ASN A 284 -5.41 46.70 -16.21
CA ASN A 284 -5.05 47.82 -17.06
C ASN A 284 -6.32 48.43 -17.66
N LEU A 285 -6.75 49.52 -17.03
CA LEU A 285 -7.60 50.54 -17.62
C LEU A 285 -6.77 51.82 -17.56
N ASN A 286 -6.47 52.37 -18.74
CA ASN A 286 -6.27 53.79 -19.08
C ASN A 286 -5.51 53.87 -20.41
N ILE A 287 -6.21 54.02 -21.54
CA ILE A 287 -6.60 55.31 -22.15
C ILE A 287 -7.97 55.10 -22.80
#